data_AF-F2IIC4-F1
#
_entry.id   AF-F2IIC4-F1
#
_cell.length_a   1.000
_cell.length_b   1.000
_cell.length_c   1.000
_cell.angle_alpha   90.00
_cell.angle_beta   90.00
_cell.angle_gamma   90.00
#
_symmetry.space_group_name_H-M   'P 1'
#
loop_
_entity.id
_entity.type
_entity.pdbx_description
1 polymer ?
#
loop_
_entity_poly.entity_id
_entity_poly.type
_entity_poly.pdbx_seq_one_letter_code
_entity_poly.pdbx_strand_id
1 'polypeptide(L)'
;MKGTLLFFITIFIIFLTSCKKEIGKKEYLLQFEFENGHKTELTGKIFEKNKTNKKYKAQIAYGYSMHYIDGKGLYFDFGYSNTTMILKTDDQKLIGNSSWTFGKIEPALGTTSFSGNTFGDLYLEGSYTQKGRAYSVENGTFEFYWRNAEPYGMQDTILKGKWTLKRL
;
A
#
# COMPACT_ATOMS: atom_id res chain seq x y z
N MET A 1 -22.15 40.25 22.47
CA MET A 1 -21.05 39.86 21.56
C MET A 1 -20.08 38.78 22.11
N LYS A 2 -20.15 38.35 23.38
CA LYS A 2 -19.28 37.28 23.90
C LYS A 2 -19.71 35.85 23.50
N GLY A 3 -21.01 35.60 23.31
CA GLY A 3 -21.54 34.28 22.94
C GLY A 3 -21.21 33.85 21.52
N THR A 4 -21.15 34.79 20.57
CA THR A 4 -20.85 34.50 19.16
C THR A 4 -19.38 34.07 18.98
N LEU A 5 -18.45 34.72 19.69
CA LEU A 5 -17.02 34.39 19.65
C LEU A 5 -16.74 32.99 20.22
N LEU A 6 -17.42 32.61 21.31
CA LEU A 6 -17.31 31.27 21.91
C LEU A 6 -17.82 30.18 20.95
N PHE A 7 -18.92 30.44 20.24
CA PHE A 7 -19.51 29.52 19.28
C PHE A 7 -18.58 29.25 18.08
N PHE A 8 -17.95 30.30 17.54
CA PHE A 8 -16.97 30.17 16.45
C PHE A 8 -15.70 29.41 16.88
N ILE A 9 -15.18 29.65 18.08
CA ILE A 9 -14.01 28.92 18.62
C ILE A 9 -14.35 27.43 18.80
N THR A 10 -15.56 27.12 19.25
CA THR A 10 -15.99 25.73 19.50
C THR A 10 -16.15 24.94 18.21
N ILE A 11 -16.73 25.55 17.16
CA ILE A 11 -16.83 24.94 15.83
C ILE A 11 -15.43 24.72 15.22
N PHE A 12 -14.52 25.67 15.39
CA PHE A 12 -13.15 25.55 14.87
C PHE A 12 -12.37 24.38 15.51
N ILE A 13 -12.55 24.16 16.82
CA ILE A 13 -11.95 23.01 17.54
C ILE A 13 -12.54 21.68 17.03
N ILE A 14 -13.84 21.61 16.73
CA ILE A 14 -14.47 20.39 16.21
C ILE A 14 -13.89 20.02 14.82
N PHE A 15 -13.61 21.00 13.95
CA PHE A 15 -12.94 20.74 12.67
C PHE A 15 -11.48 20.29 12.81
N LEU A 16 -10.77 20.74 13.85
CA LEU A 16 -9.41 20.31 14.17
C LEU A 16 -9.33 18.86 14.70
N THR A 17 -10.44 18.33 15.21
CA THR A 17 -10.56 16.92 15.66
C THR A 17 -11.11 15.97 14.59
N SER A 18 -11.09 16.38 13.32
CA SER A 18 -11.38 15.50 12.19
C SER A 18 -10.54 14.22 12.29
N CYS A 19 -11.20 13.08 12.44
CA CYS A 19 -10.56 11.77 12.45
C CYS A 19 -9.64 11.64 11.23
N LYS A 20 -8.33 11.55 11.49
CA LYS A 20 -7.26 11.47 10.47
C LYS A 20 -7.13 10.07 9.86
N LYS A 21 -7.82 9.08 10.43
CA LYS A 21 -7.72 7.69 9.98
C LYS A 21 -8.36 7.50 8.60
N GLU A 22 -7.61 6.87 7.69
CA GLU A 22 -8.16 6.38 6.43
C GLU A 22 -8.94 5.09 6.70
N ILE A 23 -10.16 4.98 6.16
CA ILE A 23 -11.05 3.82 6.43
C ILE A 23 -11.60 3.22 5.14
N GLY A 24 -10.93 3.46 4.02
CA GLY A 24 -11.25 2.95 2.69
C GLY A 24 -12.43 3.67 2.03
N LYS A 25 -12.58 4.98 2.29
CA LYS A 25 -13.66 5.77 1.68
C LYS A 25 -13.41 6.12 0.22
N LYS A 26 -12.13 6.26 -0.15
CA LYS A 26 -11.69 6.62 -1.50
C LYS A 26 -10.67 5.61 -2.00
N GLU A 27 -10.58 5.53 -3.31
CA GLU A 27 -9.60 4.70 -3.99
C GLU A 27 -8.25 5.40 -4.04
N TYR A 28 -7.22 4.60 -4.16
CA TYR A 28 -5.86 5.00 -4.35
C TYR A 28 -5.33 4.30 -5.59
N LEU A 29 -4.48 5.00 -6.33
CA LEU A 29 -3.62 4.45 -7.36
C LEU A 29 -2.26 4.16 -6.73
N LEU A 30 -1.85 2.90 -6.79
CA LEU A 30 -0.51 2.43 -6.49
C LEU A 30 0.17 2.12 -7.82
N GLN A 31 1.25 2.82 -8.14
CA GLN A 31 2.00 2.62 -9.37
C GLN A 31 3.39 2.10 -9.02
N PHE A 32 3.80 1.02 -9.67
CA PHE A 32 5.18 0.54 -9.71
C PHE A 32 5.82 0.98 -11.02
N GLU A 33 7.03 1.51 -10.96
CA GLU A 33 7.88 1.80 -12.11
C GLU A 33 9.18 1.01 -11.96
N PHE A 34 9.36 -0.01 -12.77
CA PHE A 34 10.53 -0.88 -12.75
C PHE A 34 11.74 -0.16 -13.36
N GLU A 35 12.96 -0.63 -13.04
CA GLU A 35 14.20 -0.04 -13.57
C GLU A 35 14.30 -0.03 -15.11
N ASN A 36 13.60 -0.94 -15.78
CA ASN A 36 13.50 -0.94 -17.25
C ASN A 36 12.46 0.06 -17.81
N GLY A 37 11.89 0.91 -16.96
CA GLY A 37 10.91 1.94 -17.31
C GLY A 37 9.48 1.43 -17.46
N HIS A 38 9.24 0.13 -17.29
CA HIS A 38 7.88 -0.42 -17.33
C HIS A 38 7.07 0.03 -16.12
N LYS A 39 5.75 0.20 -16.30
CA LYS A 39 4.83 0.69 -15.26
C LYS A 39 3.64 -0.22 -15.08
N THR A 40 3.36 -0.55 -13.82
CA THR A 40 2.20 -1.34 -13.42
C THR A 40 1.38 -0.58 -12.39
N GLU A 41 0.10 -0.46 -12.66
CA GLU A 41 -0.85 0.30 -11.85
C GLU A 41 -1.88 -0.62 -11.20
N LEU A 42 -2.15 -0.36 -9.93
CA LEU A 42 -3.19 -1.04 -9.16
C LEU A 42 -4.08 0.00 -8.50
N THR A 43 -5.38 -0.18 -8.62
CA THR A 43 -6.37 0.59 -7.89
C THR A 43 -6.84 -0.19 -6.68
N GLY A 44 -6.90 0.47 -5.53
CA GLY A 44 -7.25 -0.18 -4.28
C GLY A 44 -7.66 0.79 -3.20
N LYS A 45 -7.77 0.29 -1.98
CA LYS A 45 -8.19 1.09 -0.81
C LYS A 45 -7.23 0.89 0.34
N ILE A 46 -6.99 1.97 1.07
CA ILE A 46 -6.20 1.95 2.30
C ILE A 46 -7.12 1.93 3.51
N PHE A 47 -6.72 1.23 4.57
CA PHE A 47 -7.46 1.16 5.83
C PHE A 47 -6.52 1.24 7.03
N GLU A 48 -6.81 2.14 7.94
CA GLU A 48 -6.17 2.33 9.24
C GLU A 48 -7.12 1.88 10.35
N LYS A 49 -7.69 0.67 10.18
CA LYS A 49 -8.56 0.01 11.14
C LYS A 49 -8.24 -1.47 11.19
N ASN A 50 -8.35 -2.05 12.39
CA ASN A 50 -8.23 -3.48 12.56
C ASN A 50 -9.33 -4.18 11.74
N LYS A 51 -8.92 -4.96 10.73
CA LYS A 51 -9.82 -5.78 9.93
C LYS A 51 -9.77 -7.22 10.44
N THR A 52 -10.53 -7.54 11.47
CA THR A 52 -10.87 -8.92 11.87
C THR A 52 -11.91 -9.55 10.92
N ASN A 53 -11.89 -9.21 9.63
CA ASN A 53 -12.84 -9.79 8.68
C ASN A 53 -12.31 -11.14 8.18
N LYS A 54 -13.15 -12.19 8.30
CA LYS A 54 -12.89 -13.56 7.82
C LYS A 54 -12.32 -13.61 6.40
N LYS A 55 -12.72 -12.68 5.52
CA LYS A 55 -12.27 -12.59 4.11
C LYS A 55 -10.74 -12.47 3.96
N TYR A 56 -10.05 -11.81 4.90
CA TYR A 56 -8.62 -11.51 4.79
C TYR A 56 -7.74 -12.39 5.68
N LYS A 57 -8.35 -13.21 6.56
CA LYS A 57 -7.63 -14.07 7.51
C LYS A 57 -6.68 -15.06 6.81
N ALA A 58 -7.05 -15.53 5.61
CA ALA A 58 -6.23 -16.44 4.82
C ALA A 58 -5.16 -15.74 3.96
N GLN A 59 -5.33 -14.45 3.67
CA GLN A 59 -4.43 -13.68 2.81
C GLN A 59 -3.25 -13.07 3.59
N ILE A 60 -3.41 -12.90 4.90
CA ILE A 60 -2.36 -12.36 5.77
C ILE A 60 -1.76 -13.53 6.56
N ALA A 61 -0.97 -14.36 5.87
CA ALA A 61 -0.44 -15.62 6.41
C ALA A 61 0.40 -15.48 7.69
N TYR A 62 0.91 -14.27 7.99
CA TYR A 62 1.69 -13.96 9.19
C TYR A 62 1.40 -12.54 9.72
N GLY A 63 0.16 -12.08 9.61
CA GLY A 63 -0.20 -10.72 9.97
C GLY A 63 -0.11 -10.48 11.46
N TYR A 64 0.84 -9.64 11.88
CA TYR A 64 0.61 -8.81 13.06
C TYR A 64 -0.79 -8.24 12.93
N SER A 65 -1.73 -8.69 13.76
CA SER A 65 -3.03 -8.04 13.75
C SER A 65 -2.80 -6.56 14.05
N MET A 66 -3.52 -5.64 13.41
CA MET A 66 -3.37 -4.21 13.68
C MET A 66 -3.52 -3.85 15.17
N HIS A 67 -4.08 -4.75 15.98
CA HIS A 67 -4.10 -4.67 17.45
C HIS A 67 -2.70 -4.68 18.09
N TYR A 68 -1.72 -5.38 17.52
CA TYR A 68 -0.35 -5.46 18.05
C TYR A 68 0.55 -4.30 17.60
N ILE A 69 0.11 -3.55 16.59
CA ILE A 69 0.83 -2.40 16.02
C ILE A 69 -0.03 -1.13 16.13
N ASP A 70 -0.73 -0.95 17.26
CA ASP A 70 -1.79 0.04 17.45
C ASP A 70 -1.45 1.43 16.88
N GLY A 71 -2.28 1.87 15.92
CA GLY A 71 -2.11 3.15 15.25
C GLY A 71 -0.90 3.28 14.32
N LYS A 72 -0.07 2.24 14.17
CA LYS A 72 1.14 2.24 13.33
C LYS A 72 0.98 1.52 12.00
N GLY A 73 -0.07 0.73 11.78
CA GLY A 73 -0.30 -0.02 10.53
C GLY A 73 -1.32 0.59 9.57
N LEU A 74 -1.14 0.33 8.28
CA LEU A 74 -2.09 0.54 7.18
C LEU A 74 -2.31 -0.78 6.44
N TYR A 75 -3.55 -1.14 6.14
CA TYR A 75 -3.86 -2.19 5.18
C TYR A 75 -4.00 -1.60 3.79
N PHE A 76 -3.17 -2.06 2.88
CA PHE A 76 -3.21 -1.79 1.44
C PHE A 76 -3.99 -2.92 0.80
N ASP A 77 -5.24 -2.67 0.38
CA ASP A 77 -6.15 -3.62 -0.24
C ASP A 77 -6.19 -3.32 -1.76
N PHE A 78 -5.15 -3.75 -2.46
CA PHE A 78 -4.96 -3.55 -3.90
C PHE A 78 -5.00 -4.90 -4.58
N GLY A 79 -6.01 -5.17 -5.41
CA GLY A 79 -6.17 -6.45 -6.11
C GLY A 79 -6.51 -7.65 -5.19
N TYR A 80 -7.19 -8.66 -5.75
CA TYR A 80 -7.75 -9.80 -5.00
C TYR A 80 -6.72 -10.60 -4.17
N SER A 81 -5.44 -10.59 -4.56
CA SER A 81 -4.34 -11.34 -3.92
C SER A 81 -3.23 -10.48 -3.31
N ASN A 82 -3.22 -9.16 -3.52
CA ASN A 82 -2.08 -8.30 -3.13
C ASN A 82 -2.44 -7.40 -1.93
N THR A 83 -3.21 -7.94 -0.98
CA THR A 83 -3.45 -7.25 0.29
C THR A 83 -2.20 -7.28 1.15
N THR A 84 -1.75 -6.10 1.59
CA THR A 84 -0.50 -5.95 2.35
C THR A 84 -0.71 -5.10 3.59
N MET A 85 0.00 -5.44 4.65
CA MET A 85 0.15 -4.55 5.80
C MET A 85 1.42 -3.72 5.63
N ILE A 86 1.26 -2.40 5.68
CA ILE A 86 2.32 -1.42 5.60
C ILE A 86 2.45 -0.76 6.97
N LEU A 87 3.66 -0.70 7.52
CA LEU A 87 3.96 -0.04 8.79
C LEU A 87 4.35 1.41 8.55
N LYS A 88 3.85 2.29 9.39
CA LYS A 88 4.30 3.67 9.54
C LYS A 88 5.39 3.69 10.58
N THR A 89 6.52 4.27 10.22
CA THR A 89 7.62 4.54 11.13
C THR A 89 7.50 5.95 11.71
N ASP A 90 8.28 6.24 12.75
CA ASP A 90 8.27 7.55 13.41
C ASP A 90 8.86 8.66 12.51
N ASP A 91 9.70 8.31 11.52
CA ASP A 91 10.28 9.21 10.52
C ASP A 91 9.41 9.40 9.27
N GLN A 92 8.11 9.15 9.38
CA GLN A 92 7.13 9.30 8.29
C GLN A 92 7.46 8.44 7.05
N LYS A 93 7.95 7.22 7.25
CA LYS A 93 8.08 6.24 6.18
C LYS A 93 6.98 5.18 6.27
N LEU A 94 6.66 4.65 5.11
CA LEU A 94 5.86 3.46 4.91
C LEU A 94 6.81 2.32 4.55
N ILE A 95 6.86 1.28 5.39
CA ILE A 95 7.64 0.07 5.15
C ILE A 95 6.72 -1.14 5.06
N GLY A 96 6.96 -2.03 4.12
CA GLY A 96 6.09 -3.17 3.88
C GLY A 96 6.85 -4.37 3.37
N ASN A 97 6.43 -5.55 3.82
CA ASN A 97 6.78 -6.81 3.18
C ASN A 97 5.52 -7.68 3.06
N SER A 98 5.30 -8.29 1.90
CA SER A 98 4.22 -9.26 1.69
C SER A 98 4.49 -10.12 0.47
N SER A 99 3.90 -11.30 0.43
CA SER A 99 3.89 -12.12 -0.77
C SER A 99 2.85 -11.58 -1.76
N TRP A 100 3.30 -11.26 -2.97
CA TRP A 100 2.50 -10.64 -4.02
C TRP A 100 2.41 -11.56 -5.23
N THR A 101 1.32 -11.38 -5.96
CA THR A 101 1.10 -12.00 -7.26
C THR A 101 0.97 -10.92 -8.32
N PHE A 102 1.88 -10.88 -9.30
CA PHE A 102 1.70 -10.04 -10.49
C PHE A 102 1.10 -10.87 -11.63
N GLY A 103 0.03 -10.34 -12.23
CA GLY A 103 -0.73 -10.97 -13.31
C GLY A 103 -0.06 -10.83 -14.68
N LYS A 104 -0.67 -11.48 -15.67
CA LYS A 104 -0.15 -11.74 -17.02
C LYS A 104 0.12 -10.52 -17.92
N ILE A 105 1.26 -10.60 -18.62
CA ILE A 105 1.94 -9.56 -19.42
C ILE A 105 2.42 -8.46 -18.49
N GLU A 106 3.48 -8.78 -17.76
CA GLU A 106 4.30 -7.80 -17.07
C GLU A 106 5.57 -7.66 -17.93
N PRO A 107 5.59 -6.77 -18.95
CA PRO A 107 6.76 -6.53 -19.80
C PRO A 107 8.01 -6.20 -18.99
N ALA A 108 7.86 -5.74 -17.75
CA ALA A 108 8.97 -5.55 -16.83
C ALA A 108 9.81 -6.82 -16.64
N LEU A 109 9.21 -8.00 -16.81
CA LEU A 109 9.88 -9.29 -16.69
C LEU A 109 10.65 -9.70 -17.95
N GLY A 110 10.59 -8.91 -19.03
CA GLY A 110 11.24 -9.22 -20.30
C GLY A 110 10.57 -10.35 -21.08
N THR A 111 9.36 -10.76 -20.70
CA THR A 111 8.68 -11.90 -21.32
C THR A 111 7.39 -11.47 -22.03
N THR A 112 7.38 -11.54 -23.35
CA THR A 112 6.19 -11.18 -24.17
C THR A 112 5.24 -12.36 -24.42
N SER A 113 5.52 -13.55 -23.85
CA SER A 113 4.88 -14.79 -24.30
C SER A 113 4.30 -15.70 -23.20
N PHE A 114 4.34 -15.33 -21.91
CA PHE A 114 3.95 -16.29 -20.87
C PHE A 114 2.51 -16.22 -20.39
N SER A 115 1.92 -17.43 -20.30
CA SER A 115 0.73 -17.88 -19.58
C SER A 115 1.01 -18.10 -18.07
N GLY A 116 0.24 -17.57 -17.09
CA GLY A 116 0.60 -17.61 -15.66
C GLY A 116 0.58 -16.30 -14.84
N ASN A 117 0.79 -16.49 -13.53
CA ASN A 117 0.93 -15.49 -12.46
C ASN A 117 2.34 -15.60 -11.88
N THR A 118 3.03 -14.48 -11.64
CA THR A 118 4.33 -14.50 -10.95
C THR A 118 4.13 -14.30 -9.47
N PHE A 119 4.81 -15.11 -8.66
CA PHE A 119 4.71 -15.08 -7.20
C PHE A 119 6.06 -14.71 -6.62
N GLY A 120 6.04 -13.81 -5.66
CA GLY A 120 7.27 -13.33 -5.05
C GLY A 120 7.03 -12.53 -3.80
N ASP A 121 8.10 -12.16 -3.13
CA ASP A 121 8.04 -11.28 -1.97
C ASP A 121 8.32 -9.85 -2.40
N LEU A 122 7.38 -8.97 -2.10
CA LEU A 122 7.51 -7.54 -2.32
C LEU A 122 7.99 -6.87 -1.04
N TYR A 123 9.06 -6.08 -1.15
CA TYR A 123 9.54 -5.17 -0.12
C TYR A 123 9.34 -3.73 -0.59
N LEU A 124 8.81 -2.89 0.28
CA LEU A 124 8.49 -1.49 0.00
C LEU A 124 9.07 -0.59 1.08
N GLU A 125 9.66 0.52 0.66
CA GLU A 125 9.97 1.66 1.51
C GLU A 125 9.58 2.95 0.79
N GLY A 126 9.09 3.96 1.50
CA GLY A 126 8.85 5.28 0.92
C GLY A 126 8.43 6.32 1.96
N SER A 127 8.85 7.56 1.80
CA SER A 127 8.39 8.66 2.66
C SER A 127 6.95 9.01 2.30
N TYR A 128 6.08 9.15 3.30
CA TYR A 128 4.69 9.53 3.07
C TYR A 128 4.38 10.93 3.56
N THR A 129 3.44 11.59 2.86
CA THR A 129 2.75 12.75 3.41
C THR A 129 1.30 12.38 3.73
N GLN A 130 0.72 13.02 4.75
CA GLN A 130 -0.69 12.85 5.10
C GLN A 130 -1.40 14.20 5.12
N LYS A 131 -2.37 14.40 4.21
CA LYS A 131 -3.24 15.58 4.18
C LYS A 131 -4.66 15.15 4.54
N GLY A 132 -5.09 15.52 5.75
CA GLY A 132 -6.36 15.02 6.31
C GLY A 132 -6.28 13.49 6.49
N ARG A 133 -7.08 12.76 5.71
CA ARG A 133 -7.06 11.27 5.69
C ARG A 133 -6.25 10.69 4.53
N ALA A 134 -5.85 11.54 3.58
CA ALA A 134 -5.20 11.10 2.36
C ALA A 134 -3.71 10.89 2.61
N TYR A 135 -3.19 9.71 2.23
CA TYR A 135 -1.76 9.42 2.19
C TYR A 135 -1.24 9.62 0.76
N SER A 136 0.02 10.05 0.64
CA SER A 136 0.72 10.02 -0.64
C SER A 136 2.17 9.63 -0.47
N VAL A 137 2.73 8.97 -1.48
CA VAL A 137 4.16 8.63 -1.60
C VAL A 137 4.59 8.94 -3.02
N GLU A 138 5.69 9.68 -3.17
CA GLU A 138 6.24 10.05 -4.49
C GLU A 138 7.67 9.53 -4.70
N ASN A 139 8.33 9.10 -3.62
CA ASN A 139 9.74 8.69 -3.60
C ASN A 139 9.93 7.23 -3.15
N GLY A 140 8.91 6.40 -3.32
CA GLY A 140 8.97 5.01 -2.87
C GLY A 140 9.97 4.19 -3.67
N THR A 141 10.65 3.26 -3.03
CA THR A 141 11.49 2.21 -3.64
C THR A 141 10.92 0.83 -3.32
N PHE A 142 11.12 -0.11 -4.23
CA PHE A 142 10.71 -1.49 -4.02
C PHE A 142 11.74 -2.50 -4.52
N GLU A 143 11.68 -3.69 -3.92
CA GLU A 143 12.33 -4.90 -4.41
C GLU A 143 11.29 -6.03 -4.47
N PHE A 144 11.18 -6.70 -5.62
CA PHE A 144 10.34 -7.87 -5.81
C PHE A 144 11.22 -9.09 -6.07
N TYR A 145 11.23 -10.01 -5.12
CA TYR A 145 11.99 -11.26 -5.18
C TYR A 145 11.14 -12.30 -5.88
N TRP A 146 11.39 -12.51 -7.17
CA TRP A 146 10.68 -13.50 -7.97
C TRP A 146 11.32 -14.88 -7.76
N ARG A 147 10.60 -15.77 -7.05
CA ARG A 147 11.12 -17.08 -6.59
C ARG A 147 10.57 -18.29 -7.36
N ASN A 148 9.81 -18.05 -8.43
CA ASN A 148 9.22 -19.09 -9.25
C ASN A 148 9.43 -18.79 -10.73
N ALA A 149 10.61 -18.28 -11.08
CA ALA A 149 10.91 -17.84 -12.44
C ALA A 149 11.23 -19.03 -13.39
N GLU A 150 11.67 -20.16 -12.84
CA GLU A 150 12.11 -21.34 -13.59
C GLU A 150 11.03 -21.93 -14.53
N PRO A 151 9.75 -22.10 -14.12
CA PRO A 151 8.67 -22.50 -15.02
C PRO A 151 8.45 -21.56 -16.22
N TYR A 152 9.05 -20.37 -16.18
CA TYR A 152 8.99 -19.35 -17.22
C TYR A 152 10.33 -19.20 -17.97
N GLY A 153 11.25 -20.16 -17.85
CA GLY A 153 12.53 -20.14 -18.55
C GLY A 153 13.47 -19.02 -18.08
N MET A 154 13.20 -18.46 -16.90
CA MET A 154 14.00 -17.43 -16.26
C MET A 154 14.62 -17.96 -14.97
N GLN A 155 15.73 -17.36 -14.57
CA GLN A 155 16.28 -17.59 -13.24
C GLN A 155 15.57 -16.69 -12.23
N ASP A 156 15.50 -17.16 -10.98
CA ASP A 156 15.03 -16.33 -9.87
C ASP A 156 15.81 -15.02 -9.86
N THR A 157 15.08 -13.91 -9.73
CA THR A 157 15.64 -12.58 -9.93
C THR A 157 15.00 -11.58 -8.98
N ILE A 158 15.72 -10.49 -8.73
CA ILE A 158 15.22 -9.37 -7.94
C ILE A 158 14.93 -8.23 -8.91
N LEU A 159 13.65 -7.90 -9.03
CA LEU A 159 13.22 -6.73 -9.77
C LEU A 159 13.18 -5.55 -8.83
N LYS A 160 13.68 -4.41 -9.29
CA LYS A 160 13.74 -3.20 -8.49
C LYS A 160 13.06 -2.06 -9.22
N GLY A 161 12.72 -1.03 -8.46
CA GLY A 161 12.20 0.18 -9.04
C GLY A 161 11.66 1.15 -8.00
N LYS A 162 10.82 2.05 -8.49
CA LYS A 162 10.13 3.07 -7.69
C LYS A 162 8.66 2.74 -7.58
N TRP A 163 8.03 3.21 -6.52
CA TRP A 163 6.58 3.17 -6.41
C TRP A 163 6.03 4.51 -5.94
N THR A 164 4.79 4.79 -6.35
CA THR A 164 4.05 5.96 -5.92
C THR A 164 2.66 5.57 -5.44
N LEU A 165 2.09 6.42 -4.59
CA LEU A 165 0.76 6.25 -4.05
C LEU A 165 0.04 7.59 -4.08
N LYS A 166 -1.13 7.61 -4.71
CA LYS A 166 -1.96 8.80 -4.81
C LYS A 166 -3.43 8.44 -4.61
N ARG A 167 -4.13 9.22 -3.79
CA ARG A 167 -5.58 9.12 -3.64
C ARG A 167 -6.28 9.71 -4.88
N LEU A 168 -7.28 8.99 -5.39
CA LEU A 168 -8.13 9.38 -6.52
C LEU A 168 -9.32 10.26 -6.08
#